data_AF-A0A416P0M3-F1
#
_entry.id   AF-A0A416P0M3-F1
#
_cell.length_a   1.000
_cell.length_b   1.000
_cell.length_c   1.000
_cell.angle_alpha   90.00
_cell.angle_beta   90.00
_cell.angle_gamma   90.00
#
_symmetry.space_group_name_H-M   'P 1'
#
loop_
_entity.id
_entity.type
_entity.pdbx_description
1 polymer ?
#
loop_
_entity_poly.entity_id
_entity_poly.type
_entity_poly.pdbx_seq_one_letter_code
_entity_poly.pdbx_strand_id
1 'polypeptide(L)'
;MKGKIINMEWDFRANTGNLTLRGSGAMEDWGEWKERPWEAFREEIRSVTIDSGITAVGDGAFRDCTALEEVELADTVERLGVFAFRGCTVLQKITLPRGLWMIGAKAFQRCTALEQIWLPASLRYVDMRAFAGDEALHTVVYEGTPAQWERIYISMTASDNRCLLGAEREYLGGGMAAAAKSVVDRYDHYDHYEEIVHCAKKALSYGGDGNLYLLTPQLTEPGIRAKCGDCTLVIFPNGRTMMIDAGYIACSGHIIRLLEDLGITHLDYFVLSHAHDDHAGGALAVAEYLYDHGGSIDAFYRSSYVKSSKREPEFEEYLKQKGSHIYSEVLEGYQWTIGEVRINAYYPTQEELDRCDNTDEGVNDVSILMKFMYGNSSYLTSGDLCIDKEELLAARYGTALRADVMKSNHHGVYTSNGETWLQTVAPGAIITDSEDIGNPLLVEYAAGNGIDYYSAGVHGLILVRMDRQGYDVISQYQ
;
A
#
# COMPACT_ATOMS: atom_id res chain seq x y z
N MET A 1 -32.38 -20.10 -10.45
CA MET A 1 -32.48 -19.53 -9.09
C MET A 1 -32.13 -18.07 -9.22
N LYS A 2 -32.89 -17.17 -8.60
CA LYS A 2 -32.71 -15.73 -8.81
C LYS A 2 -32.79 -14.98 -7.50
N GLY A 3 -32.11 -13.86 -7.42
CA GLY A 3 -32.12 -12.99 -6.25
C GLY A 3 -31.78 -11.55 -6.61
N LYS A 4 -31.79 -10.69 -5.60
CA LYS A 4 -31.43 -9.27 -5.71
C LYS A 4 -30.36 -8.93 -4.69
N ILE A 5 -29.47 -8.03 -5.08
CA ILE A 5 -28.53 -7.31 -4.22
C ILE A 5 -28.69 -5.81 -4.48
N ILE A 6 -27.94 -4.95 -3.79
CA ILE A 6 -28.12 -3.50 -3.96
C ILE A 6 -27.87 -3.13 -5.43
N ASN A 7 -28.87 -2.50 -6.05
CA ASN A 7 -28.88 -2.07 -7.45
C ASN A 7 -28.67 -3.17 -8.51
N MET A 8 -28.77 -4.46 -8.15
CA MET A 8 -28.56 -5.57 -9.08
C MET A 8 -29.46 -6.78 -8.83
N GLU A 9 -29.64 -7.60 -9.86
CA GLU A 9 -30.33 -8.88 -9.83
C GLU A 9 -29.41 -9.95 -10.42
N TRP A 10 -29.52 -11.18 -9.90
CA TRP A 10 -28.78 -12.34 -10.41
C TRP A 10 -29.74 -13.47 -10.76
N ASP A 11 -29.40 -14.25 -11.79
CA ASP A 11 -30.13 -15.46 -12.21
C ASP A 11 -29.14 -16.59 -12.56
N PHE A 12 -29.16 -17.66 -11.76
CA PHE A 12 -28.39 -18.88 -11.97
C PHE A 12 -29.25 -19.99 -12.57
N ARG A 13 -28.86 -20.52 -13.72
CA ARG A 13 -29.52 -21.62 -14.43
C ARG A 13 -28.77 -22.93 -14.21
N ALA A 14 -29.20 -23.72 -13.23
CA ALA A 14 -28.55 -24.97 -12.83
C ALA A 14 -28.40 -26.01 -13.97
N ASN A 15 -29.31 -26.01 -14.95
CA ASN A 15 -29.22 -26.93 -16.09
C ASN A 15 -28.07 -26.60 -17.06
N THR A 16 -27.60 -25.35 -17.08
CA THR A 16 -26.49 -24.91 -17.94
C THR A 16 -25.27 -24.44 -17.15
N GLY A 17 -25.40 -24.23 -15.83
CA GLY A 17 -24.38 -23.59 -15.02
C GLY A 17 -24.20 -22.09 -15.30
N ASN A 18 -25.16 -21.43 -15.97
CA ASN A 18 -25.02 -20.02 -16.36
C ASN A 18 -25.50 -19.10 -15.24
N LEU A 19 -24.67 -18.15 -14.82
CA LEU A 19 -24.98 -17.07 -13.89
C LEU A 19 -25.02 -15.74 -14.64
N THR A 20 -26.20 -15.11 -14.71
CA THR A 20 -26.36 -13.76 -15.28
C THR A 20 -26.52 -12.73 -14.16
N LEU A 21 -25.79 -11.62 -14.24
CA LEU A 21 -25.94 -10.45 -13.36
C LEU A 21 -26.41 -9.25 -14.18
N ARG A 22 -27.43 -8.54 -13.67
CA ARG A 22 -28.04 -7.36 -14.31
C ARG A 22 -28.21 -6.25 -13.30
N GLY A 23 -27.97 -5.00 -13.68
CA GLY A 23 -28.14 -3.89 -12.76
C GLY A 23 -27.38 -2.65 -13.20
N SER A 24 -27.14 -1.75 -12.26
CA SER A 24 -26.42 -0.51 -12.49
C SER A 24 -25.42 -0.20 -11.38
N GLY A 25 -24.24 0.29 -11.75
CA GLY A 25 -23.19 0.72 -10.82
C GLY A 25 -22.20 -0.39 -10.47
N ALA A 26 -21.38 -0.15 -9.45
CA ALA A 26 -20.39 -1.10 -8.98
C ALA A 26 -21.05 -2.26 -8.23
N MET A 27 -20.58 -3.49 -8.46
CA MET A 27 -20.95 -4.63 -7.63
C MET A 27 -20.45 -4.40 -6.20
N GLU A 28 -21.19 -4.93 -5.22
CA GLU A 28 -20.70 -5.02 -3.85
C GLU A 28 -19.46 -5.93 -3.77
N ASP A 29 -18.57 -5.61 -2.83
CA ASP A 29 -17.36 -6.36 -2.53
C ASP A 29 -17.66 -7.53 -1.56
N TRP A 30 -17.02 -8.68 -1.78
CA TRP A 30 -17.22 -9.93 -1.05
C TRP A 30 -15.88 -10.47 -0.51
N GLY A 31 -15.63 -10.21 0.78
CA GLY A 31 -14.41 -10.61 1.49
C GLY A 31 -14.45 -12.05 2.03
N GLU A 32 -13.57 -12.36 3.00
CA GLU A 32 -13.61 -13.65 3.70
C GLU A 32 -14.85 -13.79 4.61
N TRP A 33 -15.37 -12.67 5.10
CA TRP A 33 -16.45 -12.62 6.09
C TRP A 33 -17.84 -12.34 5.52
N LYS A 34 -17.95 -12.08 4.21
CA LYS A 34 -19.20 -11.69 3.54
C LYS A 34 -19.43 -12.62 2.35
N GLU A 35 -20.32 -13.60 2.52
CA GLU A 35 -20.68 -14.53 1.47
C GLU A 35 -21.45 -13.83 0.34
N ARG A 36 -21.07 -14.14 -0.90
CA ARG A 36 -21.79 -13.69 -2.10
C ARG A 36 -23.10 -14.47 -2.29
N PRO A 37 -24.12 -13.89 -2.93
CA PRO A 37 -25.44 -14.52 -3.05
C PRO A 37 -25.50 -15.88 -3.77
N TRP A 38 -24.50 -16.20 -4.59
CA TRP A 38 -24.43 -17.45 -5.37
C TRP A 38 -23.41 -18.46 -4.80
N GLU A 39 -22.97 -18.30 -3.55
CA GLU A 39 -21.97 -19.19 -2.94
C GLU A 39 -22.36 -20.67 -2.98
N ALA A 40 -23.64 -20.99 -2.77
CA ALA A 40 -24.17 -22.34 -2.81
C ALA A 40 -24.02 -23.04 -4.19
N PHE A 41 -23.77 -22.28 -5.26
CA PHE A 41 -23.65 -22.79 -6.63
C PHE A 41 -22.24 -22.62 -7.20
N ARG A 42 -21.26 -22.20 -6.38
CA ARG A 42 -19.89 -21.89 -6.80
C ARG A 42 -19.26 -22.95 -7.70
N GLU A 43 -19.40 -24.23 -7.33
CA GLU A 43 -18.83 -25.38 -8.07
C GLU A 43 -19.62 -25.75 -9.33
N GLU A 44 -20.80 -25.15 -9.54
CA GLU A 44 -21.69 -25.44 -10.67
C GLU A 44 -21.71 -24.30 -11.70
N ILE A 45 -21.14 -23.14 -11.38
CA ILE A 45 -21.08 -21.99 -12.28
C ILE A 45 -20.06 -22.28 -13.38
N ARG A 46 -20.57 -22.44 -14.60
CA ARG A 46 -19.80 -22.68 -15.83
C ARG A 46 -19.66 -21.47 -16.72
N SER A 47 -20.64 -20.56 -16.68
CA SER A 47 -20.53 -19.30 -17.40
C SER A 47 -21.10 -18.15 -16.59
N VAL A 48 -20.47 -16.98 -16.75
CA VAL A 48 -20.89 -15.72 -16.11
C VAL A 48 -21.17 -14.70 -17.21
N THR A 49 -22.33 -14.05 -17.14
CA THR A 49 -22.68 -12.91 -17.99
C THR A 49 -22.95 -11.69 -17.11
N ILE A 50 -22.18 -10.62 -17.30
CA ILE A 50 -22.36 -9.33 -16.61
C ILE A 50 -22.93 -8.34 -17.62
N ASP A 51 -24.18 -7.95 -17.44
CA ASP A 51 -24.91 -7.10 -18.38
C ASP A 51 -24.49 -5.62 -18.32
N SER A 52 -24.84 -4.88 -19.38
CA SER A 52 -24.66 -3.45 -19.49
C SER A 52 -25.28 -2.70 -18.30
N GLY A 53 -24.51 -1.77 -17.73
CA GLY A 53 -24.91 -0.93 -16.60
C GLY A 53 -24.07 -1.21 -15.35
N ILE A 54 -23.54 -2.42 -15.21
CA ILE A 54 -22.57 -2.74 -14.16
C ILE A 54 -21.22 -2.11 -14.53
N THR A 55 -20.62 -1.38 -13.58
CA THR A 55 -19.38 -0.61 -13.80
C THR A 55 -18.15 -1.22 -13.14
N ALA A 56 -18.32 -2.17 -12.22
CA ALA A 56 -17.22 -2.84 -11.55
C ALA A 56 -17.60 -4.27 -11.18
N VAL A 57 -16.65 -5.21 -11.33
CA VAL A 57 -16.73 -6.51 -10.69
C VAL A 57 -16.17 -6.38 -9.28
N GLY A 58 -16.99 -6.70 -8.28
CA GLY A 58 -16.64 -6.54 -6.87
C GLY A 58 -15.61 -7.58 -6.41
N ASP A 59 -14.98 -7.29 -5.29
CA ASP A 59 -13.98 -8.18 -4.70
C ASP A 59 -14.57 -9.58 -4.47
N GLY A 60 -13.78 -10.61 -4.78
CA GLY A 60 -14.15 -12.01 -4.56
C GLY A 60 -15.40 -12.51 -5.30
N ALA A 61 -15.99 -11.73 -6.23
CA ALA A 61 -17.28 -12.04 -6.86
C ALA A 61 -17.36 -13.44 -7.49
N PHE A 62 -16.27 -13.92 -8.11
CA PHE A 62 -16.19 -15.25 -8.73
C PHE A 62 -14.98 -16.06 -8.24
N ARG A 63 -14.40 -15.67 -7.10
CA ARG A 63 -13.35 -16.41 -6.40
C ARG A 63 -13.71 -17.90 -6.23
N ASP A 64 -12.82 -18.77 -6.66
CA ASP A 64 -12.89 -20.22 -6.57
C ASP A 64 -14.13 -20.84 -7.26
N CYS A 65 -14.71 -20.16 -8.26
CA CYS A 65 -15.65 -20.80 -9.20
C CYS A 65 -14.86 -21.76 -10.11
N THR A 66 -14.50 -22.94 -9.58
CA THR A 66 -13.53 -23.86 -10.21
C THR A 66 -14.02 -24.45 -11.54
N ALA A 67 -15.34 -24.43 -11.79
CA ALA A 67 -15.99 -24.90 -13.00
C ALA A 67 -16.23 -23.80 -14.05
N LEU A 68 -15.82 -22.54 -13.79
CA LEU A 68 -16.07 -21.40 -14.67
C LEU A 68 -15.24 -21.48 -15.95
N GLU A 69 -15.91 -21.70 -17.08
CA GLU A 69 -15.33 -21.85 -18.42
C GLU A 69 -15.41 -20.56 -19.24
N GLU A 70 -16.50 -19.79 -19.10
CA GLU A 70 -16.81 -18.64 -19.95
C GLU A 70 -17.21 -17.41 -19.12
N VAL A 71 -16.64 -16.25 -19.45
CA VAL A 71 -16.99 -14.97 -18.83
C VAL A 71 -17.27 -13.93 -19.91
N GLU A 72 -18.47 -13.36 -19.88
CA GLU A 72 -18.89 -12.24 -20.72
C GLU A 72 -19.05 -10.99 -19.85
N LEU A 73 -18.21 -9.98 -20.10
CA LEU A 73 -18.25 -8.68 -19.41
C LEU A 73 -18.78 -7.61 -20.36
N ALA A 74 -19.73 -6.80 -19.89
CA ALA A 74 -20.19 -5.63 -20.64
C ALA A 74 -19.10 -4.55 -20.76
N ASP A 75 -19.15 -3.77 -21.84
CA ASP A 75 -18.24 -2.65 -22.12
C ASP A 75 -18.27 -1.54 -21.04
N THR A 76 -19.31 -1.52 -20.19
CA THR A 76 -19.43 -0.57 -19.07
C THR A 76 -18.56 -0.92 -17.88
N VAL A 77 -18.00 -2.12 -17.80
CA VAL A 77 -17.13 -2.53 -16.68
C VAL A 77 -15.77 -1.84 -16.80
N GLU A 78 -15.42 -1.07 -15.79
CA GLU A 78 -14.22 -0.24 -15.74
C GLU A 78 -13.12 -0.86 -14.86
N ARG A 79 -13.49 -1.70 -13.89
CA ARG A 79 -12.55 -2.32 -12.94
C ARG A 79 -12.92 -3.74 -12.54
N LEU A 80 -11.90 -4.56 -12.29
CA LEU A 80 -12.01 -5.84 -11.57
C LEU A 80 -11.46 -5.70 -10.16
N GLY A 81 -12.24 -6.13 -9.17
CA GLY A 81 -11.87 -6.12 -7.75
C GLY A 81 -10.80 -7.14 -7.38
N VAL A 82 -10.35 -7.04 -6.13
CA VAL A 82 -9.42 -7.96 -5.48
C VAL A 82 -10.01 -9.36 -5.49
N PHE A 83 -9.23 -10.36 -5.89
CA PHE A 83 -9.68 -11.76 -6.00
C PHE A 83 -10.86 -12.05 -6.94
N ALA A 84 -11.27 -11.11 -7.82
CA ALA A 84 -12.51 -11.22 -8.60
C ALA A 84 -12.73 -12.59 -9.28
N PHE A 85 -11.69 -13.17 -9.86
CA PHE A 85 -11.68 -14.49 -10.54
C PHE A 85 -10.59 -15.43 -9.99
N ARG A 86 -10.06 -15.18 -8.78
CA ARG A 86 -9.01 -16.02 -8.20
C ARG A 86 -9.45 -17.48 -8.17
N GLY A 87 -8.61 -18.41 -8.64
CA GLY A 87 -8.90 -19.84 -8.56
C GLY A 87 -9.97 -20.35 -9.53
N CYS A 88 -10.31 -19.60 -10.59
CA CYS A 88 -11.12 -20.11 -11.70
C CYS A 88 -10.26 -21.04 -12.57
N THR A 89 -10.00 -22.25 -12.06
CA THR A 89 -8.96 -23.18 -12.56
C THR A 89 -9.17 -23.72 -13.97
N VAL A 90 -10.37 -23.59 -14.54
CA VAL A 90 -10.71 -24.08 -15.90
C VAL A 90 -10.98 -22.96 -16.91
N LEU A 91 -10.95 -21.69 -16.48
CA LEU A 91 -11.14 -20.54 -17.38
C LEU A 91 -9.96 -20.45 -18.34
N GLN A 92 -10.19 -20.72 -19.62
CA GLN A 92 -9.11 -20.76 -20.63
C GLN A 92 -8.84 -19.40 -21.27
N LYS A 93 -9.90 -18.62 -21.48
CA LYS A 93 -9.85 -17.37 -22.24
C LYS A 93 -10.78 -16.35 -21.63
N ILE A 94 -10.35 -15.09 -21.60
CA ILE A 94 -11.21 -13.98 -21.20
C ILE A 94 -10.92 -12.74 -22.03
N THR A 95 -11.99 -12.05 -22.43
CA THR A 95 -11.90 -10.72 -23.06
C THR A 95 -12.26 -9.66 -22.05
N LEU A 96 -11.31 -8.79 -21.71
CA LEU A 96 -11.59 -7.65 -20.85
C LEU A 96 -12.20 -6.48 -21.66
N PRO A 97 -13.19 -5.78 -21.10
CA PRO A 97 -13.97 -4.78 -21.83
C PRO A 97 -13.17 -3.51 -22.13
N ARG A 98 -13.58 -2.78 -23.17
CA ARG A 98 -12.86 -1.61 -23.71
C ARG A 98 -12.66 -0.45 -22.74
N GLY A 99 -13.53 -0.31 -21.73
CA GLY A 99 -13.44 0.73 -20.71
C GLY A 99 -12.58 0.33 -19.50
N LEU A 100 -12.11 -0.92 -19.44
CA LEU A 100 -11.45 -1.44 -18.26
C LEU A 100 -10.07 -0.83 -18.09
N TRP A 101 -9.87 -0.12 -16.97
CA TRP A 101 -8.63 0.58 -16.68
C TRP A 101 -7.84 -0.05 -15.53
N MET A 102 -8.44 -0.94 -14.74
CA MET A 102 -7.80 -1.62 -13.59
C MET A 102 -8.13 -3.10 -13.48
N ILE A 103 -7.09 -3.90 -13.23
CA ILE A 103 -7.17 -5.29 -12.76
C ILE A 103 -6.63 -5.34 -11.33
N GLY A 104 -7.51 -5.59 -10.36
CA GLY A 104 -7.17 -5.58 -8.94
C GLY A 104 -6.29 -6.73 -8.47
N ALA A 105 -5.85 -6.65 -7.21
CA ALA A 105 -4.90 -7.60 -6.65
C ALA A 105 -5.39 -9.03 -6.69
N LYS A 106 -4.52 -9.94 -7.14
CA LYS A 106 -4.81 -11.38 -7.23
C LYS A 106 -6.09 -11.69 -8.03
N ALA A 107 -6.56 -10.78 -8.89
CA ALA A 107 -7.84 -10.92 -9.59
C ALA A 107 -7.94 -12.21 -10.40
N PHE A 108 -6.87 -12.67 -11.05
CA PHE A 108 -6.80 -13.93 -11.77
C PHE A 108 -5.89 -14.97 -11.11
N GLN A 109 -5.39 -14.72 -9.90
CA GLN A 109 -4.42 -15.61 -9.24
C GLN A 109 -4.88 -17.08 -9.28
N ARG A 110 -4.00 -17.97 -9.75
CA ARG A 110 -4.24 -19.42 -9.86
C ARG A 110 -5.38 -19.78 -10.83
N CYS A 111 -5.58 -18.98 -11.88
CA CYS A 111 -6.33 -19.38 -13.05
C CYS A 111 -5.44 -20.28 -13.93
N THR A 112 -5.18 -21.50 -13.45
CA THR A 112 -4.13 -22.38 -13.99
C THR A 112 -4.34 -22.83 -15.43
N ALA A 113 -5.56 -22.73 -15.96
CA ALA A 113 -5.87 -23.04 -17.37
C ALA A 113 -5.96 -21.79 -18.26
N LEU A 114 -5.78 -20.58 -17.74
CA LEU A 114 -5.88 -19.35 -18.52
C LEU A 114 -4.74 -19.28 -19.53
N GLU A 115 -5.04 -19.57 -20.80
CA GLU A 115 -4.07 -19.61 -21.90
C GLU A 115 -3.93 -18.23 -22.57
N GLN A 116 -5.04 -17.51 -22.68
CA GLN A 116 -5.13 -16.27 -23.45
C GLN A 116 -6.00 -15.21 -22.79
N ILE A 117 -5.52 -13.96 -22.79
CA ILE A 117 -6.27 -12.80 -22.32
C ILE A 117 -6.26 -11.67 -23.34
N TRP A 118 -7.42 -11.02 -23.54
CA TRP A 118 -7.50 -9.77 -24.28
C TRP A 118 -7.57 -8.59 -23.31
N LEU A 119 -6.65 -7.64 -23.47
CA LEU A 119 -6.52 -6.46 -22.63
C LEU A 119 -6.84 -5.19 -23.44
N PRO A 120 -7.64 -4.25 -22.91
CA PRO A 120 -8.05 -3.06 -23.64
C PRO A 120 -6.96 -1.98 -23.65
N ALA A 121 -7.03 -1.06 -24.61
CA ALA A 121 -6.07 0.06 -24.70
C ALA A 121 -6.21 1.05 -23.53
N SER A 122 -7.32 1.01 -22.79
CA SER A 122 -7.60 1.81 -21.59
C SER A 122 -6.90 1.32 -20.33
N LEU A 123 -6.34 0.11 -20.33
CA LEU A 123 -5.72 -0.49 -19.15
C LEU A 123 -4.57 0.41 -18.66
N ARG A 124 -4.62 0.78 -17.38
CA ARG A 124 -3.61 1.62 -16.72
C ARG A 124 -2.90 0.86 -15.60
N TYR A 125 -3.62 0.01 -14.88
CA TYR A 125 -3.10 -0.67 -13.70
C TYR A 125 -3.36 -2.17 -13.71
N VAL A 126 -2.31 -2.95 -13.45
CA VAL A 126 -2.37 -4.36 -13.11
C VAL A 126 -1.70 -4.55 -11.77
N ASP A 127 -2.51 -4.92 -10.80
CA ASP A 127 -2.12 -4.87 -9.40
C ASP A 127 -1.34 -6.11 -8.95
N MET A 128 -0.95 -6.12 -7.67
CA MET A 128 -0.08 -7.16 -7.11
C MET A 128 -0.64 -8.56 -7.38
N ARG A 129 0.22 -9.43 -7.94
CA ARG A 129 -0.07 -10.86 -8.15
C ARG A 129 -1.36 -11.14 -8.92
N ALA A 130 -1.86 -10.18 -9.70
CA ALA A 130 -3.10 -10.33 -10.47
C ALA A 130 -3.07 -11.62 -11.30
N PHE A 131 -1.93 -11.96 -11.89
CA PHE A 131 -1.71 -13.16 -12.70
C PHE A 131 -0.74 -14.18 -12.08
N ALA A 132 -0.66 -14.24 -10.75
CA ALA A 132 0.26 -15.15 -10.08
C ALA A 132 -0.24 -16.60 -10.10
N GLY A 133 0.58 -17.51 -10.63
CA GLY A 133 0.24 -18.94 -10.73
C GLY A 133 -0.64 -19.29 -11.95
N ASP A 134 -0.70 -18.38 -12.92
CA ASP A 134 -1.45 -18.58 -14.17
C ASP A 134 -0.53 -19.22 -15.20
N GLU A 135 -0.05 -20.43 -14.89
CA GLU A 135 1.09 -21.08 -15.57
C GLU A 135 0.84 -21.39 -17.06
N ALA A 136 -0.43 -21.46 -17.48
CA ALA A 136 -0.81 -21.67 -18.88
C ALA A 136 -0.80 -20.37 -19.71
N LEU A 137 -0.71 -19.19 -19.09
CA LEU A 137 -0.86 -17.91 -19.80
C LEU A 137 0.34 -17.67 -20.69
N HIS A 138 0.13 -17.84 -22.00
CA HIS A 138 1.17 -17.71 -23.01
C HIS A 138 0.82 -16.68 -24.09
N THR A 139 -0.43 -16.19 -24.15
CA THR A 139 -0.85 -15.20 -25.16
C THR A 139 -1.61 -14.03 -24.54
N VAL A 140 -1.14 -12.82 -24.80
CA VAL A 140 -1.81 -11.56 -24.48
C VAL A 140 -2.13 -10.84 -25.78
N VAL A 141 -3.40 -10.57 -26.02
CA VAL A 141 -3.83 -9.70 -27.11
C VAL A 141 -4.13 -8.33 -26.52
N TYR A 142 -3.26 -7.36 -26.77
CA TYR A 142 -3.42 -6.00 -26.29
C TYR A 142 -4.01 -5.12 -27.38
N GLU A 143 -5.15 -4.47 -27.10
CA GLU A 143 -5.83 -3.60 -28.07
C GLU A 143 -4.99 -2.35 -28.42
N GLY A 144 -4.12 -1.91 -27.50
CA GLY A 144 -3.27 -0.74 -27.68
C GLY A 144 -1.98 -0.98 -28.48
N THR A 145 -1.12 0.03 -28.46
CA THR A 145 0.22 0.03 -29.08
C THR A 145 1.29 -0.44 -28.09
N PRO A 146 2.48 -0.88 -28.55
CA PRO A 146 3.62 -1.15 -27.66
C PRO A 146 3.96 0.03 -26.74
N ALA A 147 3.88 1.26 -27.24
CA ALA A 147 4.16 2.46 -26.42
C ALA A 147 3.12 2.71 -25.32
N GLN A 148 1.88 2.27 -25.50
CA GLN A 148 0.86 2.32 -24.44
C GLN A 148 1.08 1.21 -23.41
N TRP A 149 1.52 0.02 -23.84
CA TRP A 149 1.86 -1.07 -22.94
C TRP A 149 2.92 -0.69 -21.92
N GLU A 150 4.00 -0.03 -22.36
CA GLU A 150 5.08 0.44 -21.47
C GLU A 150 4.61 1.51 -20.45
N ARG A 151 3.40 2.06 -20.60
CA ARG A 151 2.82 3.02 -19.65
C ARG A 151 1.85 2.37 -18.66
N ILE A 152 1.54 1.09 -18.85
CA ILE A 152 0.72 0.35 -17.90
C ILE A 152 1.58 0.14 -16.66
N TYR A 153 1.05 0.59 -15.54
CA TYR A 153 1.62 0.29 -14.26
C TYR A 153 1.29 -1.16 -13.89
N ILE A 154 2.25 -2.06 -14.07
CA ILE A 154 2.12 -3.48 -13.72
C ILE A 154 2.96 -3.71 -12.47
N SER A 155 2.30 -3.99 -11.34
CA SER A 155 3.00 -4.26 -10.08
C SER A 155 3.92 -5.47 -10.24
N MET A 156 5.19 -5.28 -9.89
CA MET A 156 6.26 -6.27 -9.95
C MET A 156 6.68 -6.81 -8.57
N THR A 157 5.97 -6.41 -7.50
CA THR A 157 6.28 -6.81 -6.11
C THR A 157 6.11 -8.32 -5.91
N ALA A 158 6.87 -8.91 -4.97
CA ALA A 158 7.23 -10.32 -5.11
C ALA A 158 6.04 -11.30 -5.14
N SER A 159 6.08 -12.08 -6.23
CA SER A 159 5.35 -13.30 -6.59
C SER A 159 4.01 -13.19 -7.34
N ASP A 160 3.89 -12.78 -8.60
CA ASP A 160 4.50 -11.82 -9.53
C ASP A 160 3.53 -11.89 -10.74
N ASN A 161 3.34 -10.81 -11.51
CA ASN A 161 2.65 -10.84 -12.79
C ASN A 161 3.50 -11.46 -13.92
N ARG A 162 4.49 -12.33 -13.61
CA ARG A 162 5.38 -12.99 -14.61
C ARG A 162 4.62 -13.66 -15.73
N CYS A 163 3.50 -14.30 -15.42
CA CYS A 163 2.70 -14.97 -16.43
C CYS A 163 2.23 -13.94 -17.49
N LEU A 164 1.73 -12.80 -17.04
CA LEU A 164 1.35 -11.69 -17.92
C LEU A 164 2.57 -11.10 -18.65
N LEU A 165 3.66 -10.82 -17.93
CA LEU A 165 4.86 -10.19 -18.47
C LEU A 165 5.64 -11.09 -19.43
N GLY A 166 5.55 -12.41 -19.24
CA GLY A 166 6.25 -13.45 -20.01
C GLY A 166 5.45 -13.99 -21.20
N ALA A 167 4.15 -13.73 -21.28
CA ALA A 167 3.31 -14.13 -22.39
C ALA A 167 3.69 -13.42 -23.71
N GLU A 168 3.48 -14.11 -24.84
CA GLU A 168 3.60 -13.51 -26.17
C GLU A 168 2.53 -12.44 -26.36
N ARG A 169 2.95 -11.24 -26.78
CA ARG A 169 2.07 -10.08 -26.94
C ARG A 169 1.74 -9.83 -28.41
N GLU A 170 0.45 -9.87 -28.75
CA GLU A 170 -0.12 -9.39 -30.01
C GLU A 170 -0.71 -7.99 -29.80
N TYR A 171 -0.31 -7.02 -30.62
CA TYR A 171 -0.79 -5.63 -30.54
C TYR A 171 -1.76 -5.33 -31.67
N LEU A 172 -2.97 -4.89 -31.34
CA LEU A 172 -3.98 -4.52 -32.34
C LEU A 172 -3.88 -3.04 -32.75
N GLY A 173 -3.33 -2.20 -31.89
CA GLY A 173 -3.01 -0.80 -32.19
C GLY A 173 -1.66 -0.68 -32.88
N GLY A 174 -1.61 -0.74 -34.22
CA GLY A 174 -0.37 -0.40 -34.94
C GLY A 174 -0.20 -1.00 -36.33
N GLY A 175 -0.76 -0.36 -37.36
CA GLY A 175 -0.20 -0.44 -38.70
C GLY A 175 1.00 0.51 -38.84
N MET A 176 2.18 -0.06 -39.08
CA MET A 176 3.52 0.57 -39.29
C MET A 176 4.44 0.76 -38.07
N ALA A 177 5.29 -0.27 -37.88
CA ALA A 177 6.75 -0.26 -37.78
C ALA A 177 7.48 0.85 -36.99
N ALA A 178 8.31 0.44 -36.02
CA ALA A 178 9.78 0.40 -36.17
C ALA A 178 10.46 0.02 -34.85
N ALA A 179 11.42 -0.89 -34.93
CA ALA A 179 12.54 -1.13 -34.00
C ALA A 179 12.30 -0.76 -32.53
N ALA A 180 12.10 -1.79 -31.70
CA ALA A 180 12.40 -1.74 -30.28
C ALA A 180 13.90 -1.42 -30.10
N LYS A 181 14.25 -0.14 -30.13
CA LYS A 181 15.33 0.36 -29.29
C LYS A 181 14.77 0.35 -27.88
N SER A 182 15.47 -0.33 -26.98
CA SER A 182 15.28 -0.31 -25.55
C SER A 182 14.79 1.08 -25.12
N VAL A 183 13.56 1.14 -24.59
CA VAL A 183 13.12 2.30 -23.81
C VAL A 183 13.73 2.11 -22.41
N VAL A 184 15.05 2.18 -22.36
CA VAL A 184 15.77 2.66 -21.19
C VAL A 184 16.19 4.06 -21.60
N ASP A 185 15.92 5.03 -20.74
CA ASP A 185 16.03 6.48 -20.94
C ASP A 185 14.92 7.12 -21.77
N ARG A 186 13.89 7.62 -21.06
CA ARG A 186 13.29 8.94 -21.35
C ARG A 186 12.37 9.44 -20.23
N TYR A 187 12.97 9.66 -19.08
CA TYR A 187 12.71 10.86 -18.29
C TYR A 187 14.08 11.38 -17.92
N ASP A 188 14.33 12.65 -18.16
CA ASP A 188 15.49 13.36 -17.61
C ASP A 188 15.18 13.54 -16.11
N HIS A 189 15.17 12.43 -15.36
CA HIS A 189 14.94 12.43 -13.92
C HIS A 189 16.21 13.01 -13.31
N TYR A 190 16.14 14.26 -12.88
CA TYR A 190 17.20 14.79 -12.06
C TYR A 190 17.15 14.03 -10.73
N ASP A 191 18.17 13.23 -10.46
CA ASP A 191 18.28 12.48 -9.21
C ASP A 191 18.58 13.46 -8.06
N HIS A 192 17.54 13.80 -7.29
CA HIS A 192 17.61 14.75 -6.18
C HIS A 192 18.18 14.14 -4.88
N TYR A 193 18.67 12.90 -4.89
CA TYR A 193 19.13 12.22 -3.67
C TYR A 193 20.15 13.04 -2.88
N GLU A 194 21.20 13.49 -3.56
CA GLU A 194 22.28 14.28 -2.95
C GLU A 194 21.76 15.62 -2.41
N GLU A 195 20.76 16.21 -3.05
CA GLU A 195 20.15 17.47 -2.59
C GLU A 195 19.33 17.27 -1.31
N ILE A 196 18.53 16.19 -1.27
CA ILE A 196 17.75 15.79 -0.08
C ILE A 196 18.70 15.50 1.09
N VAL A 197 19.71 14.66 0.88
CA VAL A 197 20.70 14.31 1.91
C VAL A 197 21.48 15.54 2.37
N HIS A 198 21.93 16.38 1.43
CA HIS A 198 22.64 17.62 1.78
C HIS A 198 21.76 18.55 2.63
N CYS A 199 20.48 18.70 2.28
CA CYS A 199 19.53 19.52 3.03
C CYS A 199 19.37 19.04 4.48
N ALA A 200 19.05 17.75 4.66
CA ALA A 200 18.87 17.15 5.99
C ALA A 200 20.16 17.17 6.82
N LYS A 201 21.30 16.83 6.22
CA LYS A 201 22.62 16.84 6.88
C LYS A 201 23.02 18.23 7.34
N LYS A 202 22.71 19.27 6.55
CA LYS A 202 22.96 20.66 6.92
C LYS A 202 22.13 21.05 8.15
N ALA A 203 20.85 20.70 8.20
CA ALA A 203 20.00 20.95 9.37
C ALA A 203 20.58 20.29 10.64
N LEU A 204 20.99 19.02 10.55
CA LEU A 204 21.64 18.29 11.66
C LEU A 204 22.94 18.97 12.10
N SER A 205 23.78 19.44 11.17
CA SER A 205 25.07 20.08 11.48
C SER A 205 24.94 21.38 12.28
N TYR A 206 23.78 22.04 12.24
CA TYR A 206 23.48 23.24 13.02
C TYR A 206 22.75 22.96 14.34
N GLY A 207 22.46 21.69 14.64
CA GLY A 207 21.60 21.32 15.77
C GLY A 207 20.13 21.67 15.51
N GLY A 208 19.70 21.58 14.25
CA GLY A 208 18.38 22.00 13.77
C GLY A 208 18.42 23.36 13.08
N ASP A 209 17.51 23.58 12.14
CA ASP A 209 17.38 24.84 11.39
C ASP A 209 15.99 25.48 11.50
N GLY A 210 15.16 24.95 12.41
CA GLY A 210 13.78 25.39 12.59
C GLY A 210 12.75 24.67 11.71
N ASN A 211 13.15 23.77 10.81
CA ASN A 211 12.20 22.96 10.04
C ASN A 211 12.05 21.54 10.63
N LEU A 212 10.86 20.96 10.43
CA LEU A 212 10.61 19.54 10.66
C LEU A 212 10.81 18.80 9.34
N TYR A 213 11.66 17.77 9.34
CA TYR A 213 11.89 16.92 8.17
C TYR A 213 11.38 15.52 8.44
N LEU A 214 10.66 14.94 7.48
CA LEU A 214 10.28 13.53 7.48
C LEU A 214 10.82 12.89 6.21
N LEU A 215 11.68 11.89 6.37
CA LEU A 215 12.34 11.17 5.30
C LEU A 215 11.80 9.76 5.22
N THR A 216 11.26 9.41 4.06
CA THR A 216 10.72 8.08 3.75
C THR A 216 11.57 7.45 2.65
N PRO A 217 12.47 6.49 2.97
CA PRO A 217 13.33 5.86 1.99
C PRO A 217 12.61 4.78 1.18
N GLN A 218 13.08 4.54 -0.04
CA GLN A 218 12.71 3.33 -0.78
C GLN A 218 13.32 2.10 -0.09
N LEU A 219 12.48 1.16 0.32
CA LEU A 219 12.88 -0.08 0.98
C LEU A 219 12.86 -1.31 0.05
N THR A 220 12.56 -1.13 -1.24
CA THR A 220 12.38 -2.23 -2.21
C THR A 220 13.57 -3.19 -2.26
N GLU A 221 13.31 -4.47 -1.99
CA GLU A 221 14.31 -5.55 -1.98
C GLU A 221 13.88 -6.73 -2.88
N PRO A 222 14.77 -7.23 -3.78
CA PRO A 222 14.42 -8.33 -4.67
C PRO A 222 14.01 -9.61 -3.93
N GLY A 223 12.79 -10.08 -4.17
CA GLY A 223 12.32 -11.40 -3.73
C GLY A 223 11.63 -11.44 -2.36
N ILE A 224 11.42 -10.31 -1.70
CA ILE A 224 10.60 -10.23 -0.47
C ILE A 224 9.12 -10.26 -0.82
N ARG A 225 8.38 -11.24 -0.28
CA ARG A 225 6.93 -11.48 -0.51
C ARG A 225 6.04 -10.36 0.05
N ALA A 226 6.02 -9.23 -0.65
CA ALA A 226 5.19 -8.04 -0.43
C ALA A 226 5.42 -7.35 0.93
N LYS A 227 5.57 -6.02 0.88
CA LYS A 227 5.83 -5.10 1.99
C LYS A 227 7.28 -5.17 2.49
N CYS A 228 8.17 -4.47 1.80
CA CYS A 228 9.46 -4.13 2.35
C CYS A 228 9.36 -3.33 3.66
N GLY A 229 8.21 -2.71 3.91
CA GLY A 229 7.80 -2.22 5.22
C GLY A 229 7.77 -0.72 5.34
N ASP A 230 7.57 -0.24 6.57
CA ASP A 230 7.54 1.19 6.88
C ASP A 230 8.87 1.66 7.46
N CYS A 231 9.32 2.84 7.03
CA CYS A 231 10.37 3.57 7.73
C CYS A 231 10.18 5.07 7.53
N THR A 232 10.14 5.84 8.62
CA THR A 232 10.20 7.30 8.56
C THR A 232 11.26 7.81 9.52
N LEU A 233 12.30 8.46 8.99
CA LEU A 233 13.26 9.22 9.80
C LEU A 233 12.76 10.66 9.93
N VAL A 234 12.62 11.12 11.16
CA VAL A 234 12.18 12.46 11.50
C VAL A 234 13.34 13.25 12.08
N ILE A 235 13.58 14.45 11.55
CA ILE A 235 14.53 15.42 12.12
C ILE A 235 13.72 16.62 12.59
N PHE A 236 13.72 16.86 13.90
CA PHE A 236 12.95 17.94 14.52
C PHE A 236 13.61 19.32 14.31
N PRO A 237 12.85 20.42 14.46
CA PRO A 237 13.36 21.79 14.34
C PRO A 237 14.59 22.13 15.17
N ASN A 238 14.81 21.40 16.27
CA ASN A 238 15.94 21.55 17.19
C ASN A 238 17.03 20.46 17.01
N GLY A 239 17.07 19.79 15.85
CA GLY A 239 18.09 18.82 15.47
C GLY A 239 17.95 17.44 16.11
N ARG A 240 16.97 17.25 16.99
CA ARG A 240 16.68 15.93 17.57
C ARG A 240 16.12 15.00 16.50
N THR A 241 16.31 13.71 16.68
CA THR A 241 15.95 12.69 15.67
C THR A 241 15.01 11.63 16.22
N MET A 242 14.09 11.17 15.38
CA MET A 242 13.20 10.06 15.68
C MET A 242 13.15 9.12 14.48
N MET A 243 13.20 7.82 14.73
CA MET A 243 12.85 6.82 13.73
C MET A 243 11.50 6.20 14.07
N ILE A 244 10.62 6.09 13.07
CA ILE A 244 9.34 5.42 13.17
C ILE A 244 9.41 4.22 12.24
N ASP A 245 9.34 3.02 12.83
CA ASP A 245 9.52 1.74 12.15
C ASP A 245 10.89 1.60 11.45
N ALA A 246 11.23 0.39 11.04
CA ALA A 246 12.51 0.05 10.42
C ALA A 246 12.40 -1.06 9.38
N GLY A 247 11.25 -1.17 8.71
CA GLY A 247 11.05 -2.08 7.61
C GLY A 247 11.25 -3.56 7.95
N TYR A 248 11.22 -4.39 6.92
CA TYR A 248 11.60 -5.79 6.99
C TYR A 248 13.13 -5.93 7.15
N ILE A 249 13.58 -7.02 7.78
CA ILE A 249 15.02 -7.21 8.12
C ILE A 249 15.96 -7.09 6.91
N ALA A 250 15.53 -7.59 5.75
CA ALA A 250 16.33 -7.54 4.53
C ALA A 250 16.50 -6.12 3.99
N CYS A 251 15.59 -5.19 4.31
CA CYS A 251 15.63 -3.81 3.87
C CYS A 251 16.53 -2.93 4.76
N SER A 252 17.03 -3.46 5.88
CA SER A 252 17.83 -2.70 6.86
C SER A 252 19.06 -2.00 6.25
N GLY A 253 19.64 -2.57 5.18
CA GLY A 253 20.76 -1.95 4.46
C GLY A 253 20.41 -0.59 3.84
N HIS A 254 19.18 -0.41 3.35
CA HIS A 254 18.70 0.87 2.81
C HIS A 254 18.61 1.94 3.90
N ILE A 255 18.09 1.56 5.06
CA ILE A 255 17.94 2.45 6.22
C ILE A 255 19.30 2.84 6.77
N ILE A 256 20.19 1.86 6.98
CA ILE A 256 21.55 2.09 7.48
C ILE A 256 22.32 3.01 6.53
N ARG A 257 22.23 2.80 5.22
CA ARG A 257 22.86 3.68 4.23
C ARG A 257 22.38 5.13 4.34
N LEU A 258 21.07 5.34 4.51
CA LEU A 258 20.54 6.70 4.73
C LEU A 258 21.12 7.33 6.00
N LEU A 259 21.24 6.57 7.10
CA LEU A 259 21.87 7.06 8.34
C LEU A 259 23.35 7.40 8.13
N GLU A 260 24.10 6.56 7.42
CA GLU A 260 25.50 6.79 7.07
C GLU A 260 25.68 8.08 6.26
N ASP A 261 24.86 8.26 5.22
CA ASP A 261 24.92 9.41 4.32
C ASP A 261 24.58 10.71 5.08
N LEU A 262 23.64 10.65 6.04
CA LEU A 262 23.31 11.75 6.95
C LEU A 262 24.32 11.94 8.08
N GLY A 263 25.18 10.96 8.36
CA GLY A 263 26.13 10.95 9.48
C GLY A 263 25.46 10.79 10.84
N ILE A 264 24.33 10.10 10.90
CA ILE A 264 23.57 9.84 12.13
C ILE A 264 24.09 8.56 12.77
N THR A 265 24.72 8.69 13.94
CA THR A 265 25.08 7.54 14.79
C THR A 265 24.23 7.48 16.06
N HIS A 266 23.37 8.48 16.29
CA HIS A 266 22.55 8.60 17.48
C HIS A 266 21.11 8.97 17.13
N LEU A 267 20.15 8.29 17.75
CA LEU A 267 18.74 8.63 17.71
C LEU A 267 18.26 9.05 19.10
N ASP A 268 17.59 10.20 19.20
CA ASP A 268 16.92 10.56 20.45
C ASP A 268 15.74 9.61 20.72
N TYR A 269 15.07 9.18 19.66
CA TYR A 269 13.81 8.46 19.74
C TYR A 269 13.70 7.35 18.70
N PHE A 270 13.15 6.22 19.13
CA PHE A 270 12.69 5.16 18.25
C PHE A 270 11.24 4.84 18.59
N VAL A 271 10.38 4.71 17.60
CA VAL A 271 8.97 4.35 17.75
C VAL A 271 8.67 3.14 16.88
N LEU A 272 8.02 2.13 17.44
CA LEU A 272 7.35 1.10 16.64
C LEU A 272 5.86 1.37 16.62
N SER A 273 5.28 1.49 15.42
CA SER A 273 3.84 1.66 15.24
C SER A 273 3.09 0.41 15.69
N HIS A 274 3.61 -0.77 15.34
CA HIS A 274 3.17 -2.09 15.78
C HIS A 274 4.26 -3.14 15.49
N ALA A 275 4.01 -4.38 15.91
CA ALA A 275 5.06 -5.38 16.02
C ALA A 275 5.32 -6.21 14.74
N HIS A 276 4.64 -5.94 13.61
CA HIS A 276 4.85 -6.75 12.40
C HIS A 276 6.30 -6.71 11.90
N ASP A 277 6.71 -7.79 11.24
CA ASP A 277 8.10 -7.95 10.80
C ASP A 277 8.52 -6.89 9.78
N ASP A 278 7.60 -6.34 8.99
CA ASP A 278 7.82 -5.24 8.06
C ASP A 278 7.81 -3.86 8.72
N HIS A 279 7.70 -3.80 10.05
CA HIS A 279 7.87 -2.56 10.83
C HIS A 279 9.02 -2.69 11.83
N ALA A 280 9.09 -3.82 12.53
CA ALA A 280 10.07 -4.10 13.56
C ALA A 280 11.32 -4.85 13.06
N GLY A 281 11.30 -5.39 11.83
CA GLY A 281 12.29 -6.35 11.35
C GLY A 281 13.71 -5.81 11.26
N GLY A 282 13.89 -4.58 10.76
CA GLY A 282 15.20 -3.94 10.68
C GLY A 282 15.65 -3.24 11.97
N ALA A 283 14.80 -3.16 13.00
CA ALA A 283 15.05 -2.33 14.19
C ALA A 283 16.33 -2.73 14.94
N LEU A 284 16.57 -4.04 15.13
CA LEU A 284 17.78 -4.53 15.79
C LEU A 284 19.04 -4.22 14.97
N ALA A 285 18.99 -4.39 13.65
CA ALA A 285 20.13 -4.10 12.77
C ALA A 285 20.49 -2.60 12.76
N VAL A 286 19.47 -1.72 12.76
CA VAL A 286 19.66 -0.28 12.92
C VAL A 286 20.30 0.03 14.28
N ALA A 287 19.82 -0.59 15.36
CA ALA A 287 20.40 -0.39 16.69
C ALA A 287 21.87 -0.81 16.75
N GLU A 288 22.19 -2.01 16.26
CA GLU A 288 23.56 -2.52 16.19
C GLU A 288 24.47 -1.56 15.42
N TYR A 289 24.03 -1.07 14.26
CA TYR A 289 24.75 -0.04 13.52
C TYR A 289 25.05 1.20 14.38
N LEU A 290 24.05 1.79 15.04
CA LEU A 290 24.24 3.02 15.84
C LEU A 290 25.22 2.80 17.00
N TYR A 291 25.09 1.69 17.73
CA TYR A 291 25.96 1.39 18.87
C TYR A 291 27.38 0.96 18.46
N ASP A 292 27.55 0.25 17.35
CA ASP A 292 28.87 -0.14 16.84
C ASP A 292 29.65 1.08 16.32
N HIS A 293 28.94 2.15 15.94
CA HIS A 293 29.52 3.45 15.57
C HIS A 293 29.59 4.43 16.74
N GLY A 294 29.43 3.95 17.98
CA GLY A 294 29.67 4.71 19.21
C GLY A 294 28.56 5.69 19.60
N GLY A 295 27.39 5.62 18.97
CA GLY A 295 26.22 6.39 19.38
C GLY A 295 25.22 5.56 20.19
N SER A 296 23.94 5.91 20.13
CA SER A 296 22.89 5.32 20.98
C SER A 296 21.48 5.53 20.45
N ILE A 297 20.52 4.85 21.06
CA ILE A 297 19.10 5.19 21.03
C ILE A 297 18.70 5.58 22.45
N ASP A 298 18.23 6.81 22.68
CA ASP A 298 17.95 7.29 24.05
C ASP A 298 16.62 6.77 24.60
N ALA A 299 15.56 6.81 23.79
CA ALA A 299 14.23 6.35 24.20
C ALA A 299 13.52 5.56 23.10
N PHE A 300 12.89 4.45 23.51
CA PHE A 300 12.07 3.60 22.68
C PHE A 300 10.59 3.64 23.12
N TYR A 301 9.69 3.84 22.16
CA TYR A 301 8.26 3.98 22.35
C TYR A 301 7.50 2.89 21.60
N ARG A 302 6.54 2.27 22.27
CA ARG A 302 5.58 1.32 21.66
C ARG A 302 4.30 1.23 22.50
N SER A 303 3.30 0.55 21.96
CA SER A 303 2.11 0.16 22.73
C SER A 303 2.45 -0.99 23.69
N SER A 304 1.55 -1.34 24.61
CA SER A 304 1.80 -2.39 25.60
C SER A 304 1.69 -3.80 25.01
N TYR A 305 1.30 -3.90 23.73
CA TYR A 305 1.09 -5.15 23.04
C TYR A 305 2.38 -5.69 22.41
N VAL A 306 2.80 -6.89 22.85
CA VAL A 306 4.07 -7.55 22.47
C VAL A 306 3.87 -8.97 21.93
N LYS A 307 2.62 -9.40 21.73
CA LYS A 307 2.29 -10.84 21.58
C LYS A 307 2.53 -11.40 20.17
N SER A 308 2.57 -10.57 19.13
CA SER A 308 2.61 -11.04 17.74
C SER A 308 4.01 -11.20 17.14
N SER A 309 5.05 -10.64 17.77
CA SER A 309 6.40 -10.58 17.17
C SER A 309 7.49 -11.11 18.07
N LYS A 310 8.47 -11.80 17.48
CA LYS A 310 9.74 -12.11 18.15
C LYS A 310 10.72 -10.93 18.09
N ARG A 311 10.59 -10.06 17.08
CA ARG A 311 11.56 -9.00 16.78
C ARG A 311 11.50 -7.86 17.77
N GLU A 312 10.30 -7.40 18.10
CA GLU A 312 10.12 -6.30 19.05
C GLU A 312 10.68 -6.65 20.45
N PRO A 313 10.39 -7.82 21.06
CA PRO A 313 11.03 -8.21 22.32
C PRO A 313 12.56 -8.34 22.25
N GLU A 314 13.11 -8.88 21.15
CA GLU A 314 14.56 -8.97 20.94
C GLU A 314 15.22 -7.58 20.90
N PHE A 315 14.62 -6.65 20.17
CA PHE A 315 15.06 -5.26 20.07
C PHE A 315 14.96 -4.52 21.41
N GLU A 316 13.83 -4.64 22.13
CA GLU A 316 13.65 -4.01 23.43
C GLU A 316 14.67 -4.50 24.46
N GLU A 317 14.93 -5.82 24.50
CA GLU A 317 15.92 -6.40 25.40
C GLU A 317 17.34 -5.90 25.08
N TYR A 318 17.69 -5.79 23.80
CA TYR A 318 18.94 -5.19 23.37
C TYR A 318 19.07 -3.73 23.87
N LEU A 319 18.04 -2.91 23.70
CA LEU A 319 18.03 -1.53 24.16
C LEU A 319 18.12 -1.40 25.69
N LYS A 320 17.44 -2.27 26.45
CA LYS A 320 17.57 -2.33 27.92
C LYS A 320 19.00 -2.62 28.35
N GLN A 321 19.69 -3.53 27.67
CA GLN A 321 21.10 -3.83 27.95
C GLN A 321 22.03 -2.66 27.64
N LYS A 322 21.66 -1.82 26.66
CA LYS A 322 22.37 -0.59 26.30
C LYS A 322 21.99 0.63 27.15
N GLY A 323 21.00 0.52 28.03
CA GLY A 323 20.58 1.58 28.96
C GLY A 323 19.58 2.58 28.38
N SER A 324 18.91 2.28 27.27
CA SER A 324 17.84 3.11 26.72
C SER A 324 16.60 3.13 27.63
N HIS A 325 15.86 4.23 27.59
CA HIS A 325 14.57 4.34 28.27
C HIS A 325 13.46 3.69 27.44
N ILE A 326 12.64 2.84 28.09
CA ILE A 326 11.55 2.12 27.42
C ILE A 326 10.21 2.68 27.87
N TYR A 327 9.38 3.10 26.92
CA TYR A 327 8.02 3.57 27.11
C TYR A 327 7.05 2.65 26.38
N SER A 328 6.55 1.63 27.08
CA SER A 328 5.65 0.61 26.53
C SER A 328 4.16 0.91 26.68
N GLU A 329 3.79 2.08 27.19
CA GLU A 329 2.39 2.44 27.48
C GLU A 329 1.91 3.58 26.57
N VAL A 330 2.38 3.61 25.33
CA VAL A 330 1.90 4.57 24.34
C VAL A 330 0.53 4.12 23.86
N LEU A 331 -0.50 4.82 24.33
CA LEU A 331 -1.91 4.55 24.06
C LEU A 331 -2.60 5.83 23.59
N GLU A 332 -3.88 5.71 23.26
CA GLU A 332 -4.78 6.83 23.01
C GLU A 332 -4.62 7.92 24.09
N GLY A 333 -4.48 9.16 23.64
CA GLY A 333 -4.31 10.32 24.51
C GLY A 333 -2.89 10.53 25.02
N TYR A 334 -1.94 9.63 24.71
CA TYR A 334 -0.53 9.86 24.99
C TYR A 334 -0.04 11.07 24.18
N GLN A 335 0.61 12.01 24.85
CA GLN A 335 1.08 13.25 24.25
C GLN A 335 2.50 13.53 24.68
N TRP A 336 3.34 13.89 23.71
CA TRP A 336 4.68 14.36 24.00
C TRP A 336 5.06 15.51 23.08
N THR A 337 6.06 16.27 23.50
CA THR A 337 6.50 17.48 22.80
C THR A 337 8.02 17.41 22.65
N ILE A 338 8.49 17.56 21.42
CA ILE A 338 9.91 17.56 21.07
C ILE A 338 10.23 18.91 20.46
N GLY A 339 10.92 19.76 21.22
CA GLY A 339 11.10 21.16 20.85
C GLY A 339 9.74 21.86 20.77
N GLU A 340 9.37 22.30 19.57
CA GLU A 340 8.09 22.96 19.29
C GLU A 340 7.04 22.03 18.65
N VAL A 341 7.41 20.80 18.33
CA VAL A 341 6.51 19.84 17.68
C VAL A 341 5.76 19.06 18.74
N ARG A 342 4.43 19.13 18.69
CA ARG A 342 3.55 18.33 19.54
C ARG A 342 3.14 17.06 18.80
N ILE A 343 3.19 15.93 19.49
CA ILE A 343 2.77 14.64 18.96
C ILE A 343 1.64 14.12 19.83
N ASN A 344 0.52 13.78 19.21
CA ASN A 344 -0.61 13.16 19.85
C ASN A 344 -0.81 11.74 19.30
N ALA A 345 -0.89 10.76 20.19
CA ALA A 345 -1.40 9.44 19.87
C ALA A 345 -2.94 9.44 19.99
N TYR A 346 -3.63 9.00 18.95
CA TYR A 346 -5.09 8.87 18.94
C TYR A 346 -5.55 7.45 19.22
N TYR A 347 -4.68 6.47 19.08
CA TYR A 347 -5.00 5.05 19.15
C TYR A 347 -3.69 4.24 19.30
N PRO A 348 -3.65 3.04 19.91
CA PRO A 348 -4.74 2.18 20.45
C PRO A 348 -5.21 2.49 21.87
N THR A 349 -6.42 2.04 22.24
CA THR A 349 -6.85 1.96 23.66
C THR A 349 -6.37 0.65 24.30
N GLN A 350 -6.31 0.60 25.63
CA GLN A 350 -6.03 -0.66 26.35
C GLN A 350 -7.06 -1.75 26.05
N GLU A 351 -8.35 -1.39 25.93
CA GLU A 351 -9.42 -2.34 25.62
C GLU A 351 -9.22 -3.02 24.26
N GLU A 352 -8.70 -2.29 23.27
CA GLU A 352 -8.43 -2.82 21.93
C GLU A 352 -7.18 -3.69 21.92
N LEU A 353 -6.13 -3.30 22.65
CA LEU A 353 -4.96 -4.17 22.87
C LEU A 353 -5.32 -5.48 23.55
N ASP A 354 -6.23 -5.44 24.54
CA ASP A 354 -6.70 -6.63 25.25
C ASP A 354 -7.56 -7.55 24.38
N ARG A 355 -8.21 -7.00 23.35
CA ARG A 355 -9.07 -7.72 22.39
C ARG A 355 -8.35 -8.16 21.13
N CYS A 356 -7.16 -7.64 20.86
CA CYS A 356 -6.35 -8.02 19.72
C CYS A 356 -6.18 -9.55 19.68
N ASP A 357 -6.58 -10.15 18.57
CA ASP A 357 -6.63 -11.60 18.38
C ASP A 357 -5.32 -12.18 17.80
N ASN A 358 -4.30 -11.33 17.64
CA ASN A 358 -3.00 -11.61 17.03
C ASN A 358 -3.07 -12.08 15.57
N THR A 359 -4.20 -11.90 14.88
CA THR A 359 -4.24 -12.04 13.41
C THR A 359 -3.50 -10.87 12.76
N ASP A 360 -3.10 -11.01 11.49
CA ASP A 360 -2.46 -9.92 10.76
C ASP A 360 -3.32 -8.64 10.80
N GLU A 361 -4.63 -8.76 10.56
CA GLU A 361 -5.57 -7.63 10.66
C GLU A 361 -5.68 -7.10 12.09
N GLY A 362 -5.77 -7.98 13.10
CA GLY A 362 -5.86 -7.56 14.50
C GLY A 362 -4.62 -6.83 15.00
N VAL A 363 -3.44 -7.19 14.52
CA VAL A 363 -2.17 -6.52 14.86
C VAL A 363 -2.03 -5.20 14.11
N ASN A 364 -2.40 -5.16 12.82
CA ASN A 364 -2.51 -3.93 12.04
C ASN A 364 -3.41 -2.89 12.71
N ASP A 365 -4.57 -3.34 13.19
CA ASP A 365 -5.59 -2.49 13.80
C ASP A 365 -5.22 -1.95 15.16
N VAL A 366 -4.10 -2.39 15.77
CA VAL A 366 -3.53 -1.81 16.99
C VAL A 366 -2.34 -0.89 16.75
N SER A 367 -2.11 -0.50 15.50
CA SER A 367 -1.07 0.48 15.13
C SER A 367 -1.25 1.82 15.85
N ILE A 368 -0.13 2.41 16.29
CA ILE A 368 -0.15 3.72 16.94
C ILE A 368 -0.40 4.81 15.89
N LEU A 369 -1.60 5.40 15.91
CA LEU A 369 -1.95 6.56 15.11
C LEU A 369 -1.37 7.83 15.73
N MET A 370 -0.39 8.42 15.06
CA MET A 370 0.32 9.62 15.52
C MET A 370 0.07 10.82 14.63
N LYS A 371 -0.26 11.95 15.25
CA LYS A 371 -0.32 13.25 14.59
C LYS A 371 0.75 14.18 15.12
N PHE A 372 1.63 14.62 14.24
CA PHE A 372 2.63 15.66 14.47
C PHE A 372 2.00 17.01 14.14
N MET A 373 2.18 17.99 15.02
CA MET A 373 1.69 19.35 14.84
C MET A 373 2.84 20.33 15.06
N TYR A 374 3.13 21.13 14.03
CA TYR A 374 4.16 22.16 14.05
C TYR A 374 3.61 23.50 13.55
N GLY A 375 3.27 24.39 14.48
CA GLY A 375 2.52 25.60 14.14
C GLY A 375 1.16 25.24 13.54
N ASN A 376 0.92 25.65 12.31
CA ASN A 376 -0.28 25.32 11.54
C ASN A 376 -0.11 24.07 10.67
N SER A 377 1.10 23.57 10.50
CA SER A 377 1.40 22.39 9.67
C SER A 377 1.24 21.11 10.48
N SER A 378 0.83 20.02 9.83
CA SER A 378 0.57 18.75 10.47
C SER A 378 0.82 17.53 9.59
N TYR A 379 1.39 16.48 10.19
CA TYR A 379 1.68 15.21 9.55
C TYR A 379 1.00 14.06 10.32
N LEU A 380 0.36 13.14 9.61
CA LEU A 380 -0.33 11.98 10.18
C LEU A 380 0.31 10.68 9.69
N THR A 381 0.55 9.73 10.60
CA THR A 381 1.00 8.37 10.28
C THR A 381 0.33 7.36 11.21
N SER A 382 0.03 6.17 10.69
CA SER A 382 -0.78 5.16 11.39
C SER A 382 -0.31 3.72 11.23
N GLY A 383 0.89 3.47 10.70
CA GLY A 383 1.31 2.10 10.36
C GLY A 383 0.29 1.43 9.43
N ASP A 384 -0.21 0.26 9.82
CA ASP A 384 -0.99 -0.63 8.95
C ASP A 384 -2.51 -0.64 9.24
N LEU A 385 -3.08 0.39 9.87
CA LEU A 385 -4.53 0.46 10.16
C LEU A 385 -5.41 -0.01 8.98
N CYS A 386 -6.32 -0.96 9.24
CA CYS A 386 -7.25 -1.45 8.23
C CYS A 386 -8.50 -0.56 8.13
N ILE A 387 -9.20 -0.66 7.01
CA ILE A 387 -10.35 0.18 6.65
C ILE A 387 -11.46 0.19 7.72
N ASP A 388 -11.75 -0.95 8.34
CA ASP A 388 -12.77 -1.05 9.39
C ASP A 388 -12.38 -0.18 10.61
N LYS A 389 -11.09 -0.19 10.97
CA LYS A 389 -10.57 0.65 12.04
C LYS A 389 -10.55 2.11 11.64
N GLU A 390 -10.16 2.42 10.41
CA GLU A 390 -10.19 3.79 9.88
C GLU A 390 -11.57 4.42 10.02
N GLU A 391 -12.64 3.71 9.63
CA GLU A 391 -14.02 4.21 9.75
C GLU A 391 -14.40 4.50 11.20
N LEU A 392 -14.04 3.61 12.14
CA LEU A 392 -14.29 3.79 13.56
C LEU A 392 -13.56 5.03 14.12
N LEU A 393 -12.29 5.21 13.74
CA LEU A 393 -11.48 6.34 14.21
C LEU A 393 -11.92 7.66 13.55
N ALA A 394 -12.29 7.63 12.28
CA ALA A 394 -12.85 8.77 11.57
C ALA A 394 -14.16 9.24 12.23
N ALA A 395 -15.06 8.31 12.53
CA ALA A 395 -16.30 8.61 13.25
C ALA A 395 -16.05 9.16 14.66
N ARG A 396 -15.01 8.67 15.35
CA ARG A 396 -14.68 9.08 16.72
C ARG A 396 -14.04 10.46 16.79
N TYR A 397 -13.07 10.74 15.92
CA TYR A 397 -12.20 11.91 16.04
C TYR A 397 -12.50 13.02 15.02
N GLY A 398 -13.15 12.69 13.90
CA GLY A 398 -13.53 13.64 12.87
C GLY A 398 -12.39 14.59 12.49
N THR A 399 -12.64 15.89 12.58
CA THR A 399 -11.67 16.93 12.18
C THR A 399 -10.38 16.95 12.99
N ALA A 400 -10.32 16.28 14.15
CA ALA A 400 -9.08 16.17 14.91
C ALA A 400 -7.99 15.39 14.13
N LEU A 401 -8.39 14.51 13.21
CA LEU A 401 -7.49 13.74 12.35
C LEU A 401 -7.03 14.50 11.09
N ARG A 402 -7.56 15.71 10.83
CA ARG A 402 -7.13 16.48 9.66
C ARG A 402 -5.63 16.73 9.66
N ALA A 403 -4.96 16.47 8.54
CA ALA A 403 -3.53 16.69 8.43
C ALA A 403 -3.18 17.29 7.07
N ASP A 404 -2.08 18.05 7.00
CA ASP A 404 -1.61 18.62 5.74
C ASP A 404 -0.95 17.54 4.87
N VAL A 405 -0.19 16.65 5.52
CA VAL A 405 0.46 15.49 4.90
C VAL A 405 0.06 14.22 5.65
N MET A 406 -0.28 13.17 4.91
CA MET A 406 -0.61 11.86 5.47
C MET A 406 0.30 10.79 4.89
N LYS A 407 0.88 9.95 5.74
CA LYS A 407 1.41 8.65 5.30
C LYS A 407 0.25 7.71 5.08
N SER A 408 0.15 7.11 3.90
CA SER A 408 -0.88 6.11 3.62
C SER A 408 -0.82 4.98 4.64
N ASN A 409 -1.97 4.49 5.07
CA ASN A 409 -2.03 3.33 5.93
C ASN A 409 -1.67 2.07 5.14
N HIS A 410 -1.01 1.12 5.81
CA HIS A 410 -0.85 -0.24 5.31
C HIS A 410 -0.16 -0.30 3.95
N HIS A 411 0.95 0.44 3.80
CA HIS A 411 1.70 0.55 2.54
C HIS A 411 0.85 1.03 1.36
N GLY A 412 -0.27 1.71 1.64
CA GLY A 412 -1.19 2.17 0.61
C GLY A 412 -1.95 1.04 -0.10
N VAL A 413 -2.16 -0.13 0.52
CA VAL A 413 -2.90 -1.26 -0.09
C VAL A 413 -4.44 -1.11 0.06
N TYR A 414 -5.20 -1.98 -0.61
CA TYR A 414 -6.68 -1.92 -0.76
C TYR A 414 -7.48 -2.19 0.50
N THR A 415 -6.88 -2.84 1.50
CA THR A 415 -7.53 -3.12 2.79
C THR A 415 -7.53 -1.90 3.72
N SER A 416 -7.06 -0.76 3.23
CA SER A 416 -6.89 0.50 3.97
C SER A 416 -7.07 1.69 3.04
N ASN A 417 -7.05 2.89 3.60
CA ASN A 417 -7.22 4.18 2.93
C ASN A 417 -8.61 4.33 2.31
N GLY A 418 -9.66 3.98 3.06
CA GLY A 418 -11.05 4.09 2.61
C GLY A 418 -11.49 5.54 2.36
N GLU A 419 -12.54 5.72 1.56
CA GLU A 419 -13.05 7.05 1.22
C GLU A 419 -13.43 7.88 2.47
N THR A 420 -14.12 7.27 3.45
CA THR A 420 -14.47 7.92 4.71
C THR A 420 -13.23 8.45 5.46
N TRP A 421 -12.15 7.66 5.45
CA TRP A 421 -10.87 8.03 6.06
C TRP A 421 -10.25 9.22 5.36
N LEU A 422 -10.12 9.14 4.03
CA LEU A 422 -9.50 10.18 3.21
C LEU A 422 -10.28 11.50 3.27
N GLN A 423 -11.61 11.45 3.32
CA GLN A 423 -12.45 12.63 3.52
C GLN A 423 -12.28 13.24 4.92
N THR A 424 -12.03 12.42 5.93
CA THR A 424 -11.86 12.86 7.32
C THR A 424 -10.49 13.49 7.55
N VAL A 425 -9.43 12.85 7.08
CA VAL A 425 -8.06 13.37 7.14
C VAL A 425 -7.87 14.57 6.21
N ALA A 426 -8.49 14.53 5.02
CA ALA A 426 -8.42 15.58 4.01
C ALA A 426 -6.98 16.10 3.75
N PRO A 427 -6.02 15.20 3.42
CA PRO A 427 -4.63 15.60 3.23
C PRO A 427 -4.45 16.45 1.97
N GLY A 428 -3.47 17.35 2.00
CA GLY A 428 -2.97 18.03 0.80
C GLY A 428 -1.94 17.18 0.03
N ALA A 429 -1.18 16.33 0.74
CA ALA A 429 -0.30 15.33 0.14
C ALA A 429 -0.38 13.96 0.84
N ILE A 430 -0.24 12.90 0.05
CA ILE A 430 -0.17 11.50 0.51
C ILE A 430 1.19 10.91 0.15
N ILE A 431 1.87 10.36 1.16
CA ILE A 431 3.15 9.65 1.01
C ILE A 431 2.91 8.17 1.27
N THR A 432 3.39 7.27 0.41
CA THR A 432 3.30 5.83 0.63
C THR A 432 4.67 5.17 0.65
N ASP A 433 4.85 4.21 1.57
CA ASP A 433 6.00 3.31 1.65
C ASP A 433 5.89 2.12 0.68
N SER A 434 4.87 2.11 -0.20
CA SER A 434 4.77 1.07 -1.22
C SER A 434 6.03 0.99 -2.07
N GLU A 435 6.45 -0.23 -2.40
CA GLU A 435 7.55 -0.55 -3.32
C GLU A 435 7.31 -0.07 -4.77
N ASP A 436 6.17 0.57 -4.98
CA ASP A 436 5.40 0.61 -6.20
C ASP A 436 4.40 1.79 -6.08
N ILE A 437 3.63 2.19 -7.11
CA ILE A 437 2.74 3.37 -7.03
C ILE A 437 1.63 3.27 -5.95
N GLY A 438 1.50 2.14 -5.25
CA GLY A 438 0.46 1.86 -4.27
C GLY A 438 -0.87 1.51 -4.92
N ASN A 439 -1.94 1.44 -4.11
CA ASN A 439 -3.29 1.16 -4.59
C ASN A 439 -3.73 2.19 -5.65
N PRO A 440 -4.05 1.77 -6.88
CA PRO A 440 -4.52 2.67 -7.93
C PRO A 440 -5.76 3.49 -7.56
N LEU A 441 -6.66 2.95 -6.73
CA LEU A 441 -7.85 3.67 -6.27
C LEU A 441 -7.47 4.86 -5.37
N LEU A 442 -6.41 4.71 -4.56
CA LEU A 442 -5.88 5.79 -3.74
C LEU A 442 -5.25 6.89 -4.63
N VAL A 443 -4.52 6.49 -5.67
CA VAL A 443 -3.95 7.41 -6.66
C VAL A 443 -5.04 8.18 -7.41
N GLU A 444 -6.09 7.50 -7.87
CA GLU A 444 -7.22 8.15 -8.54
C GLU A 444 -8.01 9.07 -7.61
N TYR A 445 -8.23 8.66 -6.36
CA TYR A 445 -8.85 9.52 -5.36
C TYR A 445 -8.02 10.79 -5.15
N ALA A 446 -6.70 10.66 -5.00
CA ALA A 446 -5.81 11.79 -4.81
C ALA A 446 -5.87 12.75 -6.01
N ALA A 447 -5.73 12.23 -7.23
CA ALA A 447 -5.82 13.02 -8.46
C ALA A 447 -7.19 13.72 -8.62
N GLY A 448 -8.28 13.01 -8.31
CA GLY A 448 -9.65 13.54 -8.40
C GLY A 448 -9.95 14.65 -7.39
N ASN A 449 -9.19 14.72 -6.28
CA ASN A 449 -9.36 15.69 -5.21
C ASN A 449 -8.24 16.74 -5.14
N GLY A 450 -7.31 16.75 -6.11
CA GLY A 450 -6.19 17.69 -6.13
C GLY A 450 -5.20 17.50 -4.98
N ILE A 451 -5.02 16.25 -4.55
CA ILE A 451 -4.08 15.83 -3.51
C ILE A 451 -2.82 15.33 -4.19
N ASP A 452 -1.65 15.84 -3.79
CA ASP A 452 -0.39 15.36 -4.33
C ASP A 452 -0.10 13.94 -3.82
N TYR A 453 0.40 13.06 -4.68
CA TYR A 453 0.64 11.66 -4.34
C TYR A 453 2.09 11.25 -4.62
N TYR A 454 2.73 10.65 -3.63
CA TYR A 454 4.12 10.20 -3.70
C TYR A 454 4.23 8.77 -3.18
N SER A 455 4.97 7.96 -3.93
CA SER A 455 5.37 6.60 -3.55
C SER A 455 6.87 6.50 -3.45
N ALA A 456 7.40 6.00 -2.34
CA ALA A 456 8.84 5.79 -2.16
C ALA A 456 9.39 4.78 -3.19
N GLY A 457 8.60 3.77 -3.58
CA GLY A 457 8.98 2.82 -4.60
C GLY A 457 9.16 3.39 -6.00
N VAL A 458 8.38 4.41 -6.36
CA VAL A 458 8.46 5.09 -7.67
C VAL A 458 9.39 6.30 -7.62
N HIS A 459 9.36 7.04 -6.51
CA HIS A 459 10.01 8.33 -6.40
C HIS A 459 11.29 8.30 -5.55
N GLY A 460 11.74 7.11 -5.11
CA GLY A 460 12.96 6.92 -4.34
C GLY A 460 12.84 7.46 -2.90
N LEU A 461 13.86 8.18 -2.44
CA LEU A 461 13.80 8.90 -1.16
C LEU A 461 12.84 10.09 -1.24
N ILE A 462 11.86 10.14 -0.33
CA ILE A 462 10.92 11.26 -0.20
C ILE A 462 11.25 12.07 1.05
N LEU A 463 11.31 13.39 0.90
CA LEU A 463 11.49 14.39 1.96
C LEU A 463 10.24 15.26 2.06
N VAL A 464 9.55 15.19 3.20
CA VAL A 464 8.58 16.20 3.60
C VAL A 464 9.29 17.20 4.50
N ARG A 465 9.38 18.46 4.07
CA ARG A 465 9.90 19.56 4.88
C ARG A 465 8.74 20.43 5.33
N MET A 466 8.60 20.65 6.64
CA MET A 466 7.52 21.45 7.22
C MET A 466 8.10 22.60 8.04
N ASP A 467 7.50 23.78 7.88
CA ASP A 467 7.68 24.90 8.79
C ASP A 467 6.38 25.15 9.59
N ARG A 468 6.27 26.29 10.27
CA ARG A 468 5.08 26.62 11.08
C ARG A 468 3.83 26.98 10.26
N GLN A 469 3.95 27.15 8.94
CA GLN A 469 2.91 27.70 8.07
C GLN A 469 2.56 26.79 6.90
N GLY A 470 3.51 25.98 6.43
CA GLY A 470 3.29 25.06 5.33
C GLY A 470 4.26 23.89 5.31
N TYR A 471 4.24 23.19 4.18
CA TYR A 471 5.09 22.06 3.88
C TYR A 471 5.49 22.09 2.40
N ASP A 472 6.62 21.45 2.10
CA ASP A 472 7.06 21.11 0.75
C ASP A 472 7.36 19.60 0.73
N VAL A 473 7.05 18.94 -0.38
CA VAL A 473 7.46 17.56 -0.63
C VAL A 473 8.46 17.55 -1.78
N ILE A 474 9.60 16.90 -1.55
CA ILE A 474 10.67 16.71 -2.54
C ILE A 474 10.91 15.21 -2.63
N SER A 475 10.95 14.65 -3.83
CA SER A 475 11.31 13.24 -4.02
C SER A 475 12.51 13.09 -4.94
N GLN A 476 13.19 11.96 -4.81
CA GLN A 476 14.44 11.68 -5.50
C GLN A 476 14.28 11.71 -7.03
N TYR A 477 13.18 11.18 -7.56
CA TYR A 477 12.99 11.01 -9.01
C TYR A 477 11.88 11.89 -9.61
N GLN A 478 11.55 13.03 -8.98
CA GLN A 478 10.48 13.93 -9.45
C GLN A 478 10.83 14.78 -10.66
#